data_AF-K9QW32-F1
#
_entry.id   AF-K9QW32-F1
#
_cell.length_a   1.000
_cell.length_b   1.000
_cell.length_c   1.000
_cell.angle_alpha   90.00
_cell.angle_beta   90.00
_cell.angle_gamma   90.00
#
_symmetry.space_group_name_H-M   'P 1'
#
loop_
_entity.id
_entity.type
_entity.pdbx_description
1 polymer ?
#
loop_
_entity_poly.entity_id
_entity_poly.type
_entity_poly.pdbx_seq_one_letter_code
_entity_poly.pdbx_strand_id
1 'polypeptide(L)'
;MNNINPSQQLIAPYVRVTIGPLQNTNGDSFTIGDSKLINCSVTLGEGEVQSSYRFTVRDKDRTLLDKYFGYIEKAGGLTPIEPTNNPPREEITSPTLTPPEPDQTSREIGLPVFNNVQATTYGYGEPTQGGQIGAYGDRINWDGMYAAMYDRKYKYARMKVTNLANDKQIIVKIVDRGPFAVVNGRAARPLREHPTRKIDLVPGAWKALTDNASPGVINVNIEWLEAETTTASSSNKNKSLQEVNQKAAQASKGASINNNKILDWPLPAIAATKSIILTPGHIADGSNSSGTNGTHNSSVTYKGETRTLEFVANDITVEVFRIELQKAGYNVINAPTPPTERSDAARRAYLDQVKELKERNNAYALEIHFDSPNGRPGIIAGAKYEPSGKYLSIMDVALAKEFGAFPFNHRDSLSAPSRGITILEVSPLNSTLTNITLNAVNSGNYQPLRDVLLPFAQRAVKALNTVAPGANTASNGTKKS
;
A
#
# COMPACT_ATOMS: atom_id res chain seq x y z
N MET A 1 -2.45 42.70 3.34
CA MET A 1 -1.22 43.42 2.94
C MET A 1 -1.49 44.07 1.59
N ASN A 2 -1.33 45.39 1.48
CA ASN A 2 -1.49 46.10 0.21
C ASN A 2 -0.19 46.00 -0.60
N ASN A 3 -0.30 45.57 -1.84
CA ASN A 3 0.82 45.47 -2.77
C ASN A 3 1.22 46.87 -3.24
N ILE A 4 2.48 47.24 -3.01
CA ILE A 4 3.04 48.57 -3.29
C ILE A 4 3.35 48.71 -4.81
N ASN A 5 3.20 47.65 -5.61
CA ASN A 5 3.38 47.71 -7.06
C ASN A 5 2.25 46.99 -7.83
N PRO A 6 1.14 47.69 -8.16
CA PRO A 6 -0.04 47.10 -8.80
C PRO A 6 0.20 46.56 -10.22
N SER A 7 1.33 46.91 -10.85
CA SER A 7 1.68 46.48 -12.21
C SER A 7 2.36 45.11 -12.27
N GLN A 8 2.83 44.58 -11.14
CA GLN A 8 3.30 43.20 -11.05
C GLN A 8 2.11 42.30 -10.71
N GLN A 9 1.34 41.96 -11.74
CA GLN A 9 0.52 40.75 -11.69
C GLN A 9 1.46 39.58 -11.38
N LEU A 10 1.08 38.74 -10.41
CA LEU A 10 1.72 37.45 -10.13
C LEU A 10 1.56 36.53 -11.34
N ILE A 11 2.37 36.73 -12.38
CA ILE A 11 2.39 35.87 -13.55
C ILE A 11 3.32 34.70 -13.24
N ALA A 12 2.69 33.61 -12.82
CA ALA A 12 3.16 32.22 -12.74
C ALA A 12 4.20 31.84 -11.67
N PRO A 13 3.99 30.74 -10.90
CA PRO A 13 5.07 30.12 -10.14
C PRO A 13 6.11 29.55 -11.12
N TYR A 14 7.31 30.13 -11.14
CA TYR A 14 8.47 29.62 -11.87
C TYR A 14 9.04 28.42 -11.12
N VAL A 15 8.88 27.21 -11.67
CA VAL A 15 9.59 26.02 -11.19
C VAL A 15 10.79 25.78 -12.11
N ARG A 16 11.99 25.84 -11.54
CA ARG A 16 13.26 25.44 -12.16
C ARG A 16 13.82 24.25 -11.39
N VAL A 17 14.06 23.15 -12.09
CA VAL A 17 14.75 21.97 -11.55
C VAL A 17 16.19 22.02 -12.02
N THR A 18 17.16 21.98 -11.09
CA THR A 18 18.59 21.86 -11.41
C THR A 18 19.09 20.53 -10.87
N ILE A 19 19.74 19.73 -11.70
CA ILE A 19 20.33 18.46 -11.30
C ILE A 19 21.81 18.70 -10.96
N GLY A 20 22.21 18.41 -9.72
CA GLY A 20 23.57 18.64 -9.23
C GLY A 20 23.60 19.39 -7.90
N PRO A 21 24.79 19.48 -7.25
CA PRO A 21 24.94 20.11 -5.94
C PRO A 21 24.34 21.51 -5.91
N LEU A 22 23.79 21.91 -4.75
CA LEU A 22 23.34 23.28 -4.50
C LEU A 22 24.46 24.26 -4.91
N GLN A 23 24.12 25.25 -5.75
CA GLN A 23 25.02 26.26 -6.34
C GLN A 23 25.87 25.82 -7.55
N ASN A 24 25.67 24.63 -8.11
CA ASN A 24 26.31 24.27 -9.38
C ASN A 24 25.74 25.08 -10.56
N THR A 25 26.43 26.13 -11.00
CA THR A 25 26.06 26.94 -12.16
C THR A 25 26.17 26.20 -13.49
N ASN A 26 26.85 25.05 -13.51
CA ASN A 26 26.99 24.17 -14.67
C ASN A 26 26.04 22.96 -14.62
N GLY A 27 25.11 22.91 -13.65
CA GLY A 27 24.11 21.86 -13.55
C GLY A 27 23.05 21.95 -14.64
N ASP A 28 22.56 20.80 -15.12
CA ASP A 28 21.48 20.79 -16.11
C ASP A 28 20.20 21.34 -15.48
N SER A 29 19.65 22.38 -16.10
CA SER A 29 18.49 23.12 -15.60
C SER A 29 17.30 22.99 -16.54
N PHE A 30 16.12 22.73 -15.98
CA PHE A 30 14.85 22.59 -16.70
C PHE A 30 13.81 23.52 -16.09
N THR A 31 13.11 24.28 -16.92
CA THR A 31 12.13 25.29 -16.47
C THR A 31 10.77 25.00 -17.06
N ILE A 32 9.69 25.14 -16.27
CA ILE A 32 8.33 25.04 -16.82
C ILE A 32 8.17 26.06 -17.96
N GLY A 33 7.83 25.58 -19.15
CA GLY A 33 7.67 26.40 -20.37
C GLY A 33 8.80 26.28 -21.39
N ASP A 34 9.93 25.64 -21.05
CA ASP A 34 11.06 25.46 -21.98
C ASP A 34 10.89 24.31 -22.99
N SER A 35 9.73 23.64 -22.98
CA SER A 35 9.40 22.43 -23.77
C SER A 35 10.27 21.19 -23.51
N LYS A 36 11.24 21.29 -22.58
CA LYS A 36 12.08 20.18 -22.11
C LYS A 36 11.51 19.59 -20.83
N LEU A 37 10.89 20.37 -19.94
CA LEU A 37 10.21 19.86 -18.76
C LEU A 37 8.76 19.43 -19.11
N ILE A 38 8.48 18.13 -19.09
CA ILE A 38 7.16 17.56 -19.40
C ILE A 38 6.23 17.64 -18.18
N ASN A 39 6.75 17.25 -17.02
CA ASN A 39 5.99 17.24 -15.77
C ASN A 39 6.93 17.43 -14.58
N CYS A 40 6.47 18.11 -13.54
CA CYS A 40 7.19 18.26 -12.29
C CYS A 40 6.19 18.27 -11.13
N SER A 41 6.42 17.39 -10.15
CA SER A 41 5.68 17.32 -8.90
C SER A 41 6.67 17.47 -7.75
N VAL A 42 6.42 18.44 -6.87
CA VAL A 42 7.23 18.69 -5.68
C VAL A 42 6.32 18.57 -4.47
N THR A 43 6.73 17.78 -3.49
CA THR A 43 6.11 17.69 -2.17
C THR A 43 7.12 18.19 -1.15
N LEU A 44 6.83 19.34 -0.56
CA LEU A 44 7.67 19.92 0.48
C LEU A 44 7.27 19.29 1.82
N GLY A 45 8.28 18.80 2.54
CA GLY A 45 8.13 18.40 3.94
C GLY A 45 8.38 19.59 4.85
N GLU A 46 7.61 19.72 5.92
CA GLU A 46 7.84 20.69 6.99
C GLU A 46 8.60 20.02 8.15
N GLY A 47 9.51 20.75 8.80
CA GLY A 47 10.33 20.23 9.91
C GLY A 47 11.35 19.18 9.46
N GLU A 48 11.43 18.05 10.17
CA GLU A 48 12.32 16.91 9.83
C GLU A 48 11.83 16.08 8.63
N VAL A 49 10.65 16.39 8.08
CA VAL A 49 10.08 15.64 6.96
C VAL A 49 10.87 15.93 5.69
N GLN A 50 11.37 14.86 5.06
CA GLN A 50 12.10 14.96 3.81
C GLN A 50 11.19 15.48 2.68
N SER A 51 11.62 16.56 2.03
CA SER A 51 11.00 17.01 0.78
C SER A 51 11.30 16.01 -0.34
N SER A 52 10.30 15.68 -1.15
CA SER A 52 10.45 14.78 -2.29
C SER A 52 10.02 15.46 -3.58
N TYR A 53 10.71 15.15 -4.68
CA TYR A 53 10.40 15.69 -5.99
C TYR A 53 10.45 14.58 -7.04
N ARG A 54 9.57 14.68 -8.03
CA ARG A 54 9.53 13.83 -9.22
C ARG A 54 9.33 14.70 -10.43
N PHE A 55 10.16 14.54 -11.44
CA PHE A 55 10.04 15.29 -12.69
C PHE A 55 10.25 14.38 -13.89
N THR A 56 9.79 14.83 -15.04
CA THR A 56 9.92 14.14 -16.32
C THR A 56 10.42 15.14 -17.34
N VAL A 57 11.54 14.82 -17.98
CA VAL A 57 12.14 15.63 -19.02
C VAL A 57 12.00 14.96 -20.38
N ARG A 58 11.92 15.77 -21.43
CA ARG A 58 11.97 15.37 -22.81
C ARG A 58 13.43 15.32 -23.25
N ASP A 59 13.94 14.12 -23.45
CA ASP A 59 15.32 13.86 -23.86
C ASP A 59 15.36 13.27 -25.27
N LYS A 60 15.31 14.14 -26.30
CA LYS A 60 15.14 13.71 -27.70
C LYS A 60 16.40 13.04 -28.26
N ASP A 61 17.57 13.43 -27.78
CA ASP A 61 18.88 12.95 -28.23
C ASP A 61 19.51 11.92 -27.28
N ARG A 62 18.82 11.56 -26.19
CA ARG A 62 19.25 10.58 -25.16
C ARG A 62 20.46 11.02 -24.34
N THR A 63 20.87 12.28 -24.45
CA THR A 63 22.08 12.79 -23.78
C THR A 63 21.93 12.85 -22.26
N LEU A 64 20.70 12.99 -21.75
CA LEU A 64 20.42 13.04 -20.31
C LEU A 64 20.26 11.63 -19.72
N LEU A 65 19.66 10.70 -20.49
CA LEU A 65 19.52 9.30 -20.10
C LEU A 65 20.89 8.66 -19.85
N ASP A 66 21.84 8.90 -20.75
CA ASP A 66 23.20 8.37 -20.62
C ASP A 66 23.98 9.04 -19.46
N LYS A 67 23.67 10.30 -19.15
CA LYS A 67 24.32 11.08 -18.08
C LYS A 67 23.83 10.72 -16.67
N TYR A 68 22.58 10.31 -16.50
CA TYR A 68 21.92 10.19 -15.19
C TYR A 68 21.35 8.81 -14.86
N PHE A 69 21.76 7.75 -15.56
CA PHE A 69 21.29 6.37 -15.36
C PHE A 69 21.50 5.79 -13.93
N GLY A 70 22.11 6.55 -13.01
CA GLY A 70 22.29 6.20 -11.60
C GLY A 70 22.39 7.38 -10.63
N TYR A 71 21.74 8.52 -10.90
CA TYR A 71 21.84 9.71 -10.03
C TYR A 71 20.82 9.70 -8.88
N ILE A 72 21.32 9.74 -7.64
CA ILE A 72 20.52 9.91 -6.41
C ILE A 72 21.08 11.12 -5.67
N GLU A 73 20.29 12.19 -5.53
CA GLU A 73 20.65 13.35 -4.73
C GLU A 73 19.77 13.44 -3.48
N LYS A 74 20.39 13.73 -2.33
CA LYS A 74 19.71 14.04 -1.08
C LYS A 74 19.82 15.55 -0.87
N ALA A 75 18.70 16.27 -0.99
CA ALA A 75 18.60 17.65 -0.54
C ALA A 75 18.01 17.67 0.88
N GLY A 76 18.64 18.43 1.79
CA GLY A 76 18.10 18.70 3.12
C GLY A 76 16.82 19.53 3.05
N GLY A 77 15.94 19.38 4.04
CA GLY A 77 14.73 20.19 4.17
C GLY A 77 15.02 21.67 4.40
N LEU A 78 13.98 22.50 4.31
CA LEU A 78 14.08 23.94 4.53
C LEU A 78 14.57 24.23 5.95
N THR A 79 15.59 25.07 6.09
CA THR A 79 16.06 25.55 7.40
C THR A 79 14.95 26.40 8.03
N PRO A 80 14.54 26.12 9.28
CA PRO A 80 13.61 26.98 9.99
C PRO A 80 14.16 28.41 10.05
N ILE A 81 13.32 29.41 9.78
CA ILE A 81 13.68 30.81 9.97
C ILE A 81 13.78 31.03 11.48
N GLU A 82 14.98 31.25 12.00
CA GLU A 82 15.12 31.65 13.40
C GLU A 82 14.54 33.06 13.60
N PRO A 83 13.71 33.28 14.63
CA PRO A 83 13.19 34.59 14.93
C PRO A 83 14.35 35.50 15.38
N THR A 84 14.66 36.50 14.55
CA THR A 84 15.68 37.50 14.85
C THR A 84 15.30 38.31 16.09
N ASN A 85 16.17 38.29 17.10
CA ASN A 85 16.06 39.09 18.32
C ASN A 85 16.01 40.61 18.02
N ASN A 86 15.08 41.29 18.68
CA ASN A 86 14.79 42.73 18.59
C ASN A 86 15.98 43.66 18.91
N PRO A 87 15.98 44.90 18.37
CA PRO A 87 16.38 46.12 19.08
C PRO A 87 15.14 46.99 19.45
N PRO A 88 15.30 48.05 20.27
CA PRO A 88 14.36 48.37 21.34
C PRO A 88 13.12 49.19 20.95
N ARG A 89 12.13 49.00 21.83
CA ARG A 89 10.74 49.44 21.90
C ARG A 89 10.58 50.96 22.10
N GLU A 90 9.73 51.60 21.29
CA GLU A 90 8.92 52.75 21.72
C GLU A 90 7.45 52.33 21.80
N GLU A 91 6.81 52.76 22.88
CA GLU A 91 5.49 52.33 23.32
C GLU A 91 4.37 53.04 22.55
N ILE A 92 3.52 52.26 21.87
CA ILE A 92 2.15 52.66 21.57
C ILE A 92 1.23 51.48 21.90
N THR A 93 0.34 51.71 22.86
CA THR A 93 -0.70 50.82 23.34
C THR A 93 -1.75 50.53 22.27
N SER A 94 -2.01 49.25 21.98
CA SER A 94 -3.17 48.76 21.24
C SER A 94 -3.43 47.28 21.57
N PRO A 95 -4.70 46.83 21.52
CA PRO A 95 -5.18 45.67 22.27
C PRO A 95 -4.72 44.33 21.71
N THR A 96 -4.44 43.41 22.62
CA THR A 96 -4.04 42.02 22.40
C THR A 96 -5.08 41.26 21.59
N LEU A 97 -4.79 41.01 20.31
CA LEU A 97 -5.32 39.87 19.57
C LEU A 97 -4.15 38.92 19.33
N THR A 98 -4.09 37.88 20.14
CA THR A 98 -3.23 36.71 19.95
C THR A 98 -3.63 36.03 18.64
N PRO A 99 -2.74 35.90 17.64
CA PRO A 99 -2.93 34.96 16.55
C PRO A 99 -2.90 33.54 17.17
N PRO A 100 -3.87 32.67 16.87
CA PRO A 100 -3.80 31.30 17.34
C PRO A 100 -2.59 30.61 16.70
N GLU A 101 -1.79 30.01 17.56
CA GLU A 101 -0.95 28.84 17.29
C GLU A 101 -1.69 27.88 16.33
N PRO A 102 -1.03 27.19 15.38
CA PRO A 102 -1.68 26.14 14.60
C PRO A 102 -2.01 25.00 15.56
N ASP A 103 -3.20 25.14 16.12
CA ASP A 103 -3.84 24.28 17.06
C ASP A 103 -4.02 22.91 16.39
N GLN A 104 -3.15 21.97 16.73
CA GLN A 104 -3.52 20.56 16.74
C GLN A 104 -4.50 20.35 17.89
N THR A 105 -5.68 20.98 17.82
CA THR A 105 -6.78 20.63 18.71
C THR A 105 -7.13 19.20 18.38
N SER A 106 -6.95 18.35 19.38
CA SER A 106 -7.80 17.20 19.61
C SER A 106 -9.23 17.56 19.19
N ARG A 107 -9.66 17.09 18.01
CA ARG A 107 -11.06 17.24 17.61
C ARG A 107 -11.86 16.39 18.59
N GLU A 108 -12.61 17.06 19.45
CA GLU A 108 -13.52 16.39 20.36
C GLU A 108 -14.46 15.50 19.54
N ILE A 109 -14.43 14.22 19.85
CA ILE A 109 -15.35 13.22 19.33
C ILE A 109 -16.78 13.71 19.58
N GLY A 110 -17.61 13.79 18.53
CA GLY A 110 -19.02 14.19 18.65
C GLY A 110 -19.37 15.62 18.23
N LEU A 111 -18.45 16.40 17.64
CA LEU A 111 -18.79 17.69 17.03
C LEU A 111 -19.34 17.53 15.60
N PRO A 112 -20.38 18.31 15.21
CA PRO A 112 -20.94 18.27 13.87
C PRO A 112 -19.92 18.75 12.83
N VAL A 113 -19.67 17.90 11.85
CA VAL A 113 -18.76 18.18 10.73
C VAL A 113 -19.52 18.81 9.56
N PHE A 114 -20.81 18.52 9.45
CA PHE A 114 -21.72 19.21 8.54
C PHE A 114 -23.03 19.51 9.23
N ASN A 115 -23.48 20.76 9.12
CA ASN A 115 -24.77 21.22 9.64
C ASN A 115 -25.71 21.53 8.47
N ASN A 116 -26.93 21.02 8.54
CA ASN A 116 -27.98 21.26 7.54
C ASN A 116 -27.52 21.04 6.10
N VAL A 117 -27.05 19.83 5.81
CA VAL A 117 -26.64 19.40 4.47
C VAL A 117 -27.56 18.32 3.94
N GLN A 118 -27.49 18.01 2.65
CA GLN A 118 -28.36 17.01 2.06
C GLN A 118 -27.78 15.59 2.15
N ALA A 119 -28.65 14.63 2.48
CA ALA A 119 -28.42 13.21 2.30
C ALA A 119 -29.36 12.64 1.23
N THR A 120 -28.85 11.69 0.45
CA THR A 120 -29.63 10.94 -0.56
C THR A 120 -29.41 9.44 -0.38
N THR A 121 -30.06 8.62 -1.22
CA THR A 121 -29.73 7.20 -1.32
C THR A 121 -28.92 6.87 -2.56
N TYR A 122 -28.16 5.79 -2.51
CA TYR A 122 -27.56 5.15 -3.68
C TYR A 122 -27.87 3.65 -3.70
N GLY A 123 -27.82 3.04 -4.89
CA GLY A 123 -28.08 1.60 -5.08
C GLY A 123 -29.54 1.17 -4.97
N TYR A 124 -30.48 2.11 -5.03
CA TYR A 124 -31.91 1.77 -5.02
C TYR A 124 -32.33 1.12 -6.34
N GLY A 125 -32.80 -0.12 -6.31
CA GLY A 125 -33.19 -0.90 -7.49
C GLY A 125 -32.11 -1.86 -8.03
N GLU A 126 -30.92 -1.90 -7.41
CA GLU A 126 -29.90 -2.91 -7.71
C GLU A 126 -30.25 -4.26 -7.06
N PRO A 127 -29.94 -5.41 -7.70
CA PRO A 127 -30.19 -6.73 -7.11
C PRO A 127 -29.53 -6.85 -5.73
N THR A 128 -30.32 -7.19 -4.71
CA THR A 128 -29.83 -7.40 -3.34
C THR A 128 -28.96 -8.65 -3.20
N GLN A 129 -28.98 -9.54 -4.20
CA GLN A 129 -28.16 -10.76 -4.22
C GLN A 129 -26.73 -10.44 -4.65
N GLY A 130 -25.87 -10.23 -3.66
CA GLY A 130 -24.43 -10.13 -3.83
C GLY A 130 -23.86 -8.85 -3.27
N GLY A 131 -24.56 -7.71 -3.31
CA GLY A 131 -23.99 -6.43 -2.86
C GLY A 131 -22.86 -5.92 -3.76
N GLN A 132 -22.86 -4.63 -4.05
CA GLN A 132 -21.81 -4.00 -4.85
C GLN A 132 -20.54 -3.83 -4.01
N ILE A 133 -19.38 -3.90 -4.64
CA ILE A 133 -18.12 -3.54 -3.97
C ILE A 133 -18.04 -2.01 -3.99
N GLY A 134 -18.06 -1.37 -2.81
CA GLY A 134 -17.86 0.07 -2.69
C GLY A 134 -16.44 0.48 -3.11
N ALA A 135 -16.20 1.77 -3.35
CA ALA A 135 -14.89 2.29 -3.75
C ALA A 135 -13.78 2.04 -2.71
N TYR A 136 -14.13 1.64 -1.48
CA TYR A 136 -13.18 1.25 -0.44
C TYR A 136 -13.03 -0.27 -0.27
N GLY A 137 -13.68 -1.08 -1.11
CA GLY A 137 -13.49 -2.53 -1.15
C GLY A 137 -14.46 -3.34 -0.30
N ASP A 138 -15.21 -2.72 0.63
CA ASP A 138 -16.26 -3.41 1.37
C ASP A 138 -17.39 -3.84 0.41
N ARG A 139 -17.87 -5.07 0.59
CA ARG A 139 -19.11 -5.53 -0.02
C ARG A 139 -20.27 -4.84 0.69
N ILE A 140 -20.95 -3.96 -0.01
CA ILE A 140 -22.06 -3.18 0.52
C ILE A 140 -23.23 -4.13 0.75
N ASN A 141 -23.59 -4.36 2.01
CA ASN A 141 -24.88 -4.93 2.34
C ASN A 141 -25.92 -3.80 2.24
N TRP A 142 -26.80 -3.89 1.23
CA TRP A 142 -27.80 -2.87 0.95
C TRP A 142 -28.82 -2.66 2.07
N ASP A 143 -29.04 -3.66 2.93
CA ASP A 143 -29.88 -3.54 4.13
C ASP A 143 -29.08 -3.12 5.38
N GLY A 144 -27.78 -2.85 5.23
CA GLY A 144 -26.88 -2.46 6.32
C GLY A 144 -26.85 -0.95 6.62
N MET A 145 -25.98 -0.58 7.56
CA MET A 145 -25.75 0.81 8.00
C MET A 145 -24.51 1.41 7.33
N TYR A 146 -24.59 1.60 6.02
CA TYR A 146 -23.48 2.04 5.18
C TYR A 146 -23.79 3.35 4.44
N ALA A 147 -22.73 4.08 4.10
CA ALA A 147 -22.85 5.31 3.33
C ALA A 147 -21.63 5.59 2.44
N ALA A 148 -21.77 6.57 1.55
CA ALA A 148 -20.70 7.11 0.72
C ALA A 148 -20.45 8.59 1.06
N MET A 149 -19.18 9.00 1.13
CA MET A 149 -18.76 10.41 1.26
C MET A 149 -17.63 10.74 0.28
N TYR A 150 -17.62 11.98 -0.25
CA TYR A 150 -16.69 12.36 -1.33
C TYR A 150 -15.23 12.43 -0.85
N ASP A 151 -15.05 13.05 0.32
CA ASP A 151 -13.76 13.31 0.93
C ASP A 151 -13.19 12.01 1.51
N ARG A 152 -12.01 11.62 1.03
CA ARG A 152 -11.35 10.37 1.41
C ARG A 152 -10.91 10.35 2.86
N LYS A 153 -10.83 11.51 3.54
CA LYS A 153 -10.50 11.55 4.97
C LYS A 153 -11.56 10.85 5.83
N TYR A 154 -12.78 10.67 5.31
CA TYR A 154 -13.86 9.95 5.98
C TYR A 154 -13.90 8.46 5.65
N LYS A 155 -12.92 7.91 4.93
CA LYS A 155 -12.84 6.47 4.64
C LYS A 155 -12.93 5.68 5.95
N TYR A 156 -13.91 4.78 6.04
CA TYR A 156 -14.26 3.96 7.22
C TYR A 156 -14.61 4.71 8.49
N ALA A 157 -14.83 6.03 8.41
CA ALA A 157 -15.33 6.77 9.54
C ALA A 157 -16.72 6.28 9.94
N ARG A 158 -16.99 6.32 11.24
CA ARG A 158 -18.34 6.20 11.78
C ARG A 158 -18.95 7.60 11.87
N MET A 159 -20.05 7.79 11.16
CA MET A 159 -20.77 9.05 11.13
C MET A 159 -22.12 8.88 11.81
N LYS A 160 -22.46 9.78 12.74
CA LYS A 160 -23.83 9.94 13.19
C LYS A 160 -24.54 10.86 12.21
N VAL A 161 -25.68 10.41 11.70
CA VAL A 161 -26.50 11.15 10.74
C VAL A 161 -27.84 11.41 11.40
N THR A 162 -28.17 12.68 11.61
CA THR A 162 -29.42 13.12 12.25
C THR A 162 -30.32 13.73 11.18
N ASN A 163 -31.50 13.17 10.96
CA ASN A 163 -32.50 13.73 10.06
C ASN A 163 -33.21 14.90 10.72
N LEU A 164 -33.12 16.07 10.11
CA LEU A 164 -33.65 17.31 10.67
C LEU A 164 -35.18 17.44 10.61
N ALA A 165 -35.86 16.54 9.90
CA ALA A 165 -37.32 16.56 9.79
C ALA A 165 -38.02 15.74 10.89
N ASN A 166 -37.35 14.72 11.44
CA ASN A 166 -37.94 13.78 12.42
C ASN A 166 -37.02 13.48 13.61
N ASP A 167 -35.88 14.18 13.73
CA ASP A 167 -34.83 14.03 14.75
C ASP A 167 -34.24 12.63 14.89
N LYS A 168 -34.52 11.72 13.94
CA LYS A 168 -33.97 10.37 13.98
C LYS A 168 -32.49 10.38 13.70
N GLN A 169 -31.78 9.49 14.39
CA GLN A 169 -30.34 9.38 14.32
C GLN A 169 -29.95 7.95 13.97
N ILE A 170 -29.03 7.81 13.04
CA ILE A 170 -28.37 6.55 12.73
C ILE A 170 -26.86 6.71 12.80
N ILE A 171 -26.15 5.60 12.95
CA ILE A 171 -24.70 5.56 12.82
C ILE A 171 -24.37 4.72 11.60
N VAL A 172 -23.63 5.29 10.66
CA VAL A 172 -23.22 4.63 9.42
C VAL A 172 -21.71 4.51 9.30
N LYS A 173 -21.25 3.47 8.60
CA LYS A 173 -19.86 3.31 8.17
C LYS A 173 -19.70 3.85 6.75
N ILE A 174 -18.71 4.71 6.52
CA ILE A 174 -18.40 5.19 5.16
C ILE A 174 -17.58 4.14 4.41
N VAL A 175 -18.15 3.55 3.36
CA VAL A 175 -17.56 2.43 2.59
C VAL A 175 -17.43 2.71 1.09
N ASP A 176 -17.94 3.85 0.62
CA ASP A 176 -17.92 4.21 -0.80
C ASP A 176 -17.65 5.72 -1.00
N ARG A 177 -17.48 6.14 -2.26
CA ARG A 177 -17.26 7.53 -2.68
C ARG A 177 -18.49 8.09 -3.40
N GLY A 178 -18.79 9.34 -3.08
CA GLY A 178 -19.97 10.07 -3.53
C GLY A 178 -20.47 10.93 -2.38
N PRO A 179 -21.41 11.85 -2.54
CA PRO A 179 -22.12 12.16 -3.77
C PRO A 179 -21.24 13.00 -4.71
N PHE A 180 -21.30 12.72 -6.01
CA PHE A 180 -20.60 13.52 -7.02
C PHE A 180 -21.54 14.57 -7.62
N ALA A 181 -20.99 15.73 -8.01
CA ALA A 181 -21.70 16.72 -8.80
C ALA A 181 -22.30 16.09 -10.06
N VAL A 182 -23.50 16.51 -10.44
CA VAL A 182 -24.26 15.95 -11.57
C VAL A 182 -24.45 17.02 -12.64
N VAL A 183 -24.22 16.68 -13.91
CA VAL A 183 -24.54 17.49 -15.09
C VAL A 183 -25.36 16.61 -16.03
N ASN A 184 -26.55 17.08 -16.41
CA ASN A 184 -27.49 16.35 -17.28
C ASN A 184 -27.81 14.92 -16.78
N GLY A 185 -28.04 14.77 -15.48
CA GLY A 185 -28.37 13.49 -14.86
C GLY A 185 -27.20 12.50 -14.74
N ARG A 186 -25.97 12.88 -15.09
CA ARG A 186 -24.76 12.04 -14.96
C ARG A 186 -23.70 12.71 -14.10
N ALA A 187 -22.87 11.91 -13.42
CA ALA A 187 -21.75 12.45 -12.65
C ALA A 187 -20.82 13.28 -13.53
N ALA A 188 -20.54 14.52 -13.12
CA ALA A 188 -19.65 15.45 -13.81
C ALA A 188 -18.23 14.87 -13.85
N ARG A 189 -17.56 14.99 -14.99
CA ARG A 189 -16.15 14.59 -15.16
C ARG A 189 -15.28 15.83 -15.45
N PRO A 190 -14.11 15.96 -14.80
CA PRO A 190 -13.57 15.11 -13.73
C PRO A 190 -14.46 15.10 -12.47
N LEU A 191 -14.41 14.01 -11.69
CA LEU A 191 -15.29 13.81 -10.52
C LEU A 191 -15.05 14.90 -9.47
N ARG A 192 -16.12 15.60 -9.10
CA ARG A 192 -16.14 16.68 -8.10
C ARG A 192 -17.23 16.41 -7.07
N GLU A 193 -17.08 16.96 -5.87
CA GLU A 193 -18.08 16.86 -4.80
C GLU A 193 -19.41 17.48 -5.25
N HIS A 194 -20.54 16.90 -4.83
CA HIS A 194 -21.83 17.54 -5.02
C HIS A 194 -21.94 18.82 -4.16
N PRO A 195 -22.49 19.93 -4.69
CA PRO A 195 -22.52 21.20 -3.96
C PRO A 195 -23.28 21.13 -2.63
N THR A 196 -24.39 20.39 -2.60
CA THR A 196 -25.30 20.34 -1.44
C THR A 196 -25.38 18.98 -0.74
N ARG A 197 -25.04 17.89 -1.44
CA ARG A 197 -25.20 16.52 -0.94
C ARG A 197 -23.87 16.07 -0.38
N LYS A 198 -23.84 15.71 0.90
CA LYS A 198 -22.59 15.36 1.59
C LYS A 198 -22.48 13.87 1.91
N ILE A 199 -23.60 13.14 1.88
CA ILE A 199 -23.62 11.71 2.18
C ILE A 199 -24.69 10.99 1.34
N ASP A 200 -24.33 9.84 0.76
CA ASP A 200 -25.29 8.92 0.14
C ASP A 200 -25.47 7.69 1.06
N LEU A 201 -26.68 7.39 1.50
CA LEU A 201 -27.03 6.27 2.35
C LEU A 201 -27.42 5.04 1.52
N VAL A 202 -27.10 3.84 2.01
CA VAL A 202 -27.69 2.61 1.43
C VAL A 202 -29.16 2.46 1.84
N PRO A 203 -29.96 1.63 1.14
CA PRO A 203 -31.39 1.49 1.43
C PRO A 203 -31.74 1.15 2.89
N GLY A 204 -30.97 0.28 3.55
CA GLY A 204 -31.17 -0.07 4.96
C GLY A 204 -30.97 1.12 5.91
N ALA A 205 -29.87 1.86 5.73
CA ALA A 205 -29.59 3.09 6.48
C ALA A 205 -30.67 4.16 6.24
N TRP A 206 -31.08 4.35 4.98
CA TRP A 206 -32.15 5.28 4.64
C TRP A 206 -33.46 4.93 5.36
N LYS A 207 -33.92 3.69 5.21
CA LYS A 207 -35.15 3.21 5.86
C LYS A 207 -35.15 3.42 7.36
N ALA A 208 -34.02 3.15 8.01
CA ALA A 208 -33.85 3.36 9.45
C ALA A 208 -33.91 4.83 9.85
N LEU A 209 -33.40 5.74 9.00
CA LEU A 209 -33.39 7.18 9.25
C LEU A 209 -34.73 7.86 8.91
N THR A 210 -35.49 7.32 7.97
CA THR A 210 -36.67 7.99 7.36
C THR A 210 -37.99 7.26 7.57
N ASP A 211 -38.06 6.28 8.48
CA ASP A 211 -39.28 5.49 8.71
C ASP A 211 -39.79 4.78 7.46
N ASN A 212 -38.88 4.16 6.71
CA ASN A 212 -39.16 3.51 5.44
C ASN A 212 -39.74 4.45 4.36
N ALA A 213 -39.57 5.77 4.46
CA ALA A 213 -39.93 6.68 3.38
C ALA A 213 -39.23 6.32 2.07
N SER A 214 -39.87 6.64 0.94
CA SER A 214 -39.28 6.45 -0.39
C SER A 214 -37.97 7.25 -0.53
N PRO A 215 -37.02 6.77 -1.36
CA PRO A 215 -35.81 7.51 -1.70
C PRO A 215 -36.09 8.95 -2.14
N GLY A 216 -35.27 9.86 -1.66
CA GLY A 216 -35.37 11.28 -2.00
C GLY A 216 -34.16 12.04 -1.48
N VAL A 217 -34.35 13.33 -1.23
CA VAL A 217 -33.35 14.20 -0.60
C VAL A 217 -33.89 14.64 0.74
N ILE A 218 -33.12 14.47 1.82
CA ILE A 218 -33.45 14.99 3.15
C ILE A 218 -32.32 15.87 3.67
N ASN A 219 -32.64 16.78 4.60
CA ASN A 219 -31.63 17.57 5.31
C ASN A 219 -31.18 16.83 6.57
N VAL A 220 -29.87 16.79 6.79
CA VAL A 220 -29.25 16.09 7.91
C VAL A 220 -28.16 16.94 8.57
N ASN A 221 -27.91 16.65 9.85
CA ASN A 221 -26.63 16.95 10.50
C ASN A 221 -25.75 15.70 10.45
N ILE A 222 -24.45 15.88 10.23
CA ILE A 222 -23.47 14.80 10.20
C ILE A 222 -22.40 15.08 11.23
N GLU A 223 -22.29 14.21 12.22
CA GLU A 223 -21.27 14.26 13.25
C GLU A 223 -20.27 13.12 13.04
N TRP A 224 -18.99 13.46 13.14
CA TRP A 224 -17.93 12.46 13.06
C TRP A 224 -17.70 11.89 14.46
N LEU A 225 -18.02 10.61 14.61
CA LEU A 225 -17.87 9.93 15.89
C LEU A 225 -16.41 9.48 16.06
N GLU A 226 -15.88 8.71 15.12
CA GLU A 226 -14.50 8.20 15.21
C GLU A 226 -13.91 8.00 13.81
N ALA A 227 -12.63 8.34 13.64
CA ALA A 227 -11.83 7.62 12.65
C ALA A 227 -11.66 6.22 13.23
N GLU A 228 -11.96 5.15 12.49
CA GLU A 228 -11.59 3.82 12.95
C GLU A 228 -10.05 3.72 12.94
N THR A 229 -9.41 4.25 13.98
CA THR A 229 -8.03 3.91 14.31
C THR A 229 -8.05 2.43 14.62
N THR A 230 -7.13 1.67 14.03
CA THR A 230 -7.01 0.21 14.12
C THR A 230 -6.66 -0.31 15.52
N THR A 231 -7.22 0.25 16.59
CA THR A 231 -7.05 -0.19 17.97
C THR A 231 -8.37 -0.03 18.73
N ALA A 232 -8.79 -1.11 19.40
CA ALA A 232 -9.95 -1.25 20.28
C ALA A 232 -11.28 -1.75 19.66
N SER A 233 -11.44 -3.07 19.66
CA SER A 233 -12.68 -3.71 20.11
C SER A 233 -12.36 -5.03 20.79
N SER A 234 -12.15 -4.99 22.11
CA SER A 234 -12.73 -5.93 23.08
C SER A 234 -12.26 -5.67 24.52
N SER A 235 -13.00 -4.81 25.22
CA SER A 235 -13.30 -4.93 26.65
C SER A 235 -14.83 -4.81 26.73
N ASN A 236 -15.60 -5.83 27.08
CA ASN A 236 -15.68 -6.39 28.42
C ASN A 236 -16.17 -7.85 28.39
N LYS A 237 -15.36 -8.79 28.88
CA LYS A 237 -15.80 -9.90 29.73
C LYS A 237 -14.68 -10.22 30.71
N ASN A 238 -14.92 -9.84 31.95
CA ASN A 238 -13.98 -9.88 33.06
C ASN A 238 -13.75 -11.28 33.63
N LYS A 239 -12.56 -11.42 34.24
CA LYS A 239 -12.05 -12.47 35.14
C LYS A 239 -11.38 -13.68 34.48
N SER A 240 -10.03 -13.60 34.43
CA SER A 240 -9.04 -14.69 34.67
C SER A 240 -7.75 -14.67 33.81
N LEU A 241 -7.49 -13.61 33.02
CA LEU A 241 -6.31 -13.54 32.13
C LEU A 241 -5.07 -12.85 32.72
N GLN A 242 -5.18 -12.15 33.86
CA GLN A 242 -4.04 -11.44 34.45
C GLN A 242 -3.04 -12.36 35.16
N GLU A 243 -3.43 -13.56 35.59
CA GLU A 243 -2.50 -14.52 36.21
C GLU A 243 -1.74 -15.36 35.17
N VAL A 244 -2.29 -15.53 33.96
CA VAL A 244 -1.64 -16.27 32.87
C VAL A 244 -0.60 -15.40 32.14
N ASN A 245 -0.84 -14.10 32.03
CA ASN A 245 0.05 -13.18 31.29
C ASN A 245 1.31 -12.75 32.05
N GLN A 246 1.36 -12.89 33.37
CA GLN A 246 2.58 -12.55 34.14
C GLN A 246 3.69 -13.59 34.03
N LYS A 247 3.39 -14.85 33.64
CA LYS A 247 4.43 -15.87 33.40
C LYS A 247 5.03 -15.84 31.99
N ALA A 248 4.36 -15.24 31.01
CA ALA A 248 4.88 -15.10 29.64
C ALA A 248 5.69 -13.81 29.41
N ALA A 249 5.43 -12.74 30.19
CA ALA A 249 6.11 -11.45 30.06
C ALA A 249 7.51 -11.37 30.72
N GLN A 250 7.97 -12.43 31.39
CA GLN A 250 9.30 -12.46 32.01
C GLN A 250 10.38 -13.16 31.16
N ALA A 251 10.05 -13.67 29.96
CA ALA A 251 11.00 -14.38 29.10
C ALA A 251 11.52 -13.59 27.88
N SER A 252 11.16 -12.33 27.69
CA SER A 252 11.62 -11.54 26.54
C SER A 252 11.86 -10.06 26.86
N LYS A 253 12.77 -9.78 27.80
CA LYS A 253 13.42 -8.47 27.87
C LYS A 253 14.62 -8.45 26.93
N GLY A 254 14.43 -7.89 25.73
CA GLY A 254 15.55 -7.57 24.84
C GLY A 254 15.19 -7.46 23.36
N ALA A 255 14.42 -6.43 22.99
CA ALA A 255 14.53 -5.68 21.72
C ALA A 255 13.30 -4.78 21.60
N SER A 256 13.52 -3.47 21.58
CA SER A 256 12.53 -2.47 21.19
C SER A 256 12.11 -2.73 19.74
N ILE A 257 10.94 -3.35 19.52
CA ILE A 257 10.34 -3.45 18.18
C ILE A 257 9.61 -2.12 17.92
N ASN A 258 10.29 -1.22 17.21
CA ASN A 258 9.71 0.01 16.68
C ASN A 258 8.43 -0.29 15.89
N ASN A 259 7.38 0.48 16.16
CA ASN A 259 6.07 0.48 15.49
C ASN A 259 6.24 0.62 13.97
N ASN A 260 6.15 -0.48 13.23
CA ASN A 260 6.40 -0.53 11.77
C ASN A 260 5.13 -0.90 11.02
N LYS A 261 4.22 0.05 10.81
CA LYS A 261 3.09 -0.14 9.90
C LYS A 261 3.59 0.01 8.45
N ILE A 262 3.27 -0.96 7.59
CA ILE A 262 3.51 -0.86 6.15
C ILE A 262 2.23 -0.40 5.49
N LEU A 263 2.20 0.82 4.96
CA LEU A 263 1.02 1.38 4.30
C LEU A 263 -0.26 1.23 5.15
N ASP A 264 -1.25 0.51 4.62
CA ASP A 264 -2.56 0.20 5.17
C ASP A 264 -2.61 -1.16 5.90
N TRP A 265 -1.49 -1.88 6.00
CA TRP A 265 -1.46 -3.20 6.61
C TRP A 265 -1.75 -3.13 8.12
N PRO A 266 -2.49 -4.10 8.68
CA PRO A 266 -2.66 -4.23 10.12
C PRO A 266 -1.34 -4.63 10.81
N LEU A 267 -1.33 -4.65 12.14
CA LEU A 267 -0.16 -5.14 12.88
C LEU A 267 -0.01 -6.67 12.66
N PRO A 268 1.20 -7.16 12.35
CA PRO A 268 1.42 -8.59 12.16
C PRO A 268 1.25 -9.36 13.47
N ALA A 269 0.51 -10.46 13.44
CA ALA A 269 0.33 -11.35 14.59
C ALA A 269 1.06 -12.69 14.44
N ILE A 270 1.51 -13.05 13.23
CA ILE A 270 2.28 -14.28 12.99
C ILE A 270 3.77 -13.99 13.17
N ALA A 271 4.39 -14.69 14.12
CA ALA A 271 5.82 -14.61 14.40
C ALA A 271 6.68 -15.11 13.22
N ALA A 272 7.95 -14.71 13.21
CA ALA A 272 8.88 -15.17 12.19
C ALA A 272 9.28 -16.64 12.42
N THR A 273 9.70 -17.31 11.34
CA THR A 273 10.19 -18.70 11.36
C THR A 273 11.41 -18.84 10.45
N LYS A 274 12.25 -19.85 10.73
CA LYS A 274 13.37 -20.23 9.85
C LYS A 274 12.99 -21.30 8.83
N SER A 275 11.80 -21.89 8.94
CA SER A 275 11.28 -22.85 7.95
C SER A 275 10.57 -22.09 6.83
N ILE A 276 11.03 -22.27 5.58
CA ILE A 276 10.47 -21.57 4.41
C ILE A 276 10.10 -22.57 3.32
N ILE A 277 8.93 -22.39 2.72
CA ILE A 277 8.51 -23.07 1.49
C ILE A 277 8.53 -22.05 0.36
N LEU A 278 9.19 -22.38 -0.74
CA LEU A 278 9.23 -21.56 -1.95
C LEU A 278 8.48 -22.27 -3.07
N THR A 279 7.63 -21.54 -3.79
CA THR A 279 6.95 -22.07 -4.99
C THR A 279 6.96 -21.04 -6.11
N PRO A 280 7.13 -21.45 -7.38
CA PRO A 280 6.97 -20.53 -8.50
C PRO A 280 5.48 -20.24 -8.73
N GLY A 281 5.16 -19.00 -9.08
CA GLY A 281 3.89 -18.63 -9.67
C GLY A 281 3.67 -19.31 -11.01
N HIS A 282 2.42 -19.47 -11.43
CA HIS A 282 2.03 -20.10 -12.70
C HIS A 282 2.43 -21.58 -12.86
N ILE A 283 2.68 -22.28 -11.75
CA ILE A 283 3.16 -23.67 -11.77
C ILE A 283 2.23 -24.67 -12.49
N ALA A 284 0.93 -24.40 -12.45
CA ALA A 284 -0.11 -25.25 -13.04
C ALA A 284 -1.07 -24.47 -13.95
N ASP A 285 -0.66 -23.29 -14.42
CA ASP A 285 -1.49 -22.50 -15.35
C ASP A 285 -1.64 -23.25 -16.69
N GLY A 286 -2.86 -23.26 -17.23
CA GLY A 286 -3.21 -23.88 -18.51
C GLY A 286 -2.88 -23.01 -19.73
N SER A 287 -3.27 -23.45 -20.93
CA SER A 287 -3.09 -22.67 -22.17
C SER A 287 -3.84 -21.33 -22.20
N ASN A 288 -4.86 -21.16 -21.34
CA ASN A 288 -5.56 -19.89 -21.09
C ASN A 288 -5.00 -19.14 -19.86
N SER A 289 -3.71 -19.36 -19.58
CA SER A 289 -2.91 -18.89 -18.43
C SER A 289 -3.05 -17.40 -18.12
N SER A 290 -2.97 -17.07 -16.82
CA SER A 290 -2.86 -15.69 -16.32
C SER A 290 -1.44 -15.13 -16.37
N GLY A 291 -0.43 -15.99 -16.50
CA GLY A 291 0.96 -15.61 -16.63
C GLY A 291 1.27 -14.96 -17.98
N THR A 292 2.28 -14.10 -18.01
CA THR A 292 2.69 -13.31 -19.15
C THR A 292 3.95 -13.86 -19.83
N ASN A 293 4.12 -13.55 -21.12
CA ASN A 293 5.40 -13.72 -21.83
C ASN A 293 6.27 -12.45 -21.75
N GLY A 294 5.98 -11.58 -20.79
CA GLY A 294 6.64 -10.29 -20.65
C GLY A 294 6.34 -9.41 -21.86
N THR A 295 7.39 -9.01 -22.56
CA THR A 295 7.29 -8.22 -23.81
C THR A 295 7.28 -9.08 -25.09
N HIS A 296 7.41 -10.40 -24.96
CA HIS A 296 7.33 -11.33 -26.07
C HIS A 296 5.90 -11.85 -26.27
N ASN A 297 5.62 -12.37 -27.47
CA ASN A 297 4.27 -12.78 -27.88
C ASN A 297 4.05 -14.30 -27.84
N SER A 298 5.04 -15.10 -27.47
CA SER A 298 4.96 -16.56 -27.50
C SER A 298 5.57 -17.24 -26.27
N SER A 299 4.94 -18.34 -25.86
CA SER A 299 5.47 -19.28 -24.88
C SER A 299 6.66 -20.07 -25.43
N VAL A 300 7.42 -20.73 -24.56
CA VAL A 300 8.63 -21.50 -24.88
C VAL A 300 8.52 -22.95 -24.41
N THR A 301 9.32 -23.84 -25.01
CA THR A 301 9.47 -25.20 -24.48
C THR A 301 10.49 -25.19 -23.34
N TYR A 302 10.06 -25.50 -22.12
CA TYR A 302 10.88 -25.56 -20.92
C TYR A 302 10.59 -26.85 -20.15
N LYS A 303 11.64 -27.61 -19.81
CA LYS A 303 11.54 -28.93 -19.15
C LYS A 303 10.55 -29.88 -19.83
N GLY A 304 10.49 -29.85 -21.17
CA GLY A 304 9.62 -30.71 -21.98
C GLY A 304 8.17 -30.24 -22.13
N GLU A 305 7.82 -29.07 -21.61
CA GLU A 305 6.46 -28.52 -21.65
C GLU A 305 6.42 -27.11 -22.24
N THR A 306 5.29 -26.72 -22.84
CA THR A 306 5.04 -25.33 -23.25
C THR A 306 4.74 -24.46 -22.02
N ARG A 307 5.56 -23.45 -21.77
CA ARG A 307 5.48 -22.57 -20.58
C ARG A 307 5.62 -21.10 -20.96
N THR A 308 5.01 -20.23 -20.16
CA THR A 308 5.24 -18.78 -20.28
C THR A 308 6.65 -18.42 -19.83
N LEU A 309 7.20 -17.34 -20.37
CA LEU A 309 8.51 -16.84 -19.92
C LEU A 309 8.49 -16.41 -18.45
N GLU A 310 7.36 -15.92 -17.95
CA GLU A 310 7.19 -15.63 -16.53
C GLU A 310 7.35 -16.89 -15.66
N PHE A 311 6.74 -18.02 -16.04
CA PHE A 311 6.91 -19.27 -15.29
C PHE A 311 8.39 -19.69 -15.24
N VAL A 312 9.10 -19.61 -16.36
CA VAL A 312 10.53 -19.94 -16.40
C VAL A 312 11.34 -19.02 -15.47
N ALA A 313 11.07 -17.72 -15.50
CA ALA A 313 11.73 -16.75 -14.61
C ALA A 313 11.43 -17.05 -13.13
N ASN A 314 10.16 -17.36 -12.80
CA ASN A 314 9.74 -17.73 -11.44
C ASN A 314 10.46 -18.99 -10.95
N ASP A 315 10.51 -20.05 -11.77
CA ASP A 315 11.13 -21.33 -11.43
C ASP A 315 12.63 -21.18 -11.16
N ILE A 316 13.35 -20.47 -12.04
CA ILE A 316 14.79 -20.20 -11.83
C ILE A 316 15.01 -19.27 -10.62
N THR A 317 14.11 -18.31 -10.37
CA THR A 317 14.21 -17.45 -9.19
C THR A 317 14.04 -18.26 -7.90
N VAL A 318 13.13 -19.25 -7.88
CA VAL A 318 12.99 -20.17 -6.74
C VAL A 318 14.27 -20.97 -6.49
N GLU A 319 14.97 -21.42 -7.53
CA GLU A 319 16.28 -22.08 -7.39
C GLU A 319 17.30 -21.15 -6.71
N VAL A 320 17.42 -19.91 -7.18
CA VAL A 320 18.37 -18.93 -6.64
C VAL A 320 18.01 -18.54 -5.19
N PHE A 321 16.74 -18.30 -4.91
CA PHE A 321 16.26 -17.99 -3.55
C PHE A 321 16.52 -19.13 -2.58
N ARG A 322 16.27 -20.38 -3.00
CA ARG A 322 16.55 -21.57 -2.19
C ARG A 322 18.01 -21.61 -1.76
N ILE A 323 18.94 -21.42 -2.70
CA ILE A 323 20.38 -21.45 -2.42
C ILE A 323 20.77 -20.37 -1.42
N GLU A 324 20.34 -19.12 -1.64
CA GLU A 324 20.73 -18.01 -0.76
C GLU A 324 20.08 -18.12 0.64
N LEU A 325 18.85 -18.61 0.74
CA LEU A 325 18.19 -18.86 2.02
C LEU A 325 18.87 -19.99 2.80
N GLN A 326 19.27 -21.07 2.12
CA GLN A 326 20.04 -22.15 2.75
C GLN A 326 21.41 -21.66 3.25
N LYS A 327 22.13 -20.85 2.47
CA LYS A 327 23.38 -20.20 2.90
C LYS A 327 23.17 -19.31 4.13
N ALA A 328 22.01 -18.67 4.25
CA ALA A 328 21.63 -17.85 5.40
C ALA A 328 21.07 -18.65 6.60
N GLY A 329 21.13 -19.98 6.56
CA GLY A 329 20.71 -20.84 7.66
C GLY A 329 19.20 -21.04 7.80
N TYR A 330 18.42 -20.81 6.74
CA TYR A 330 17.00 -21.16 6.72
C TYR A 330 16.81 -22.64 6.35
N ASN A 331 15.83 -23.28 6.99
CA ASN A 331 15.36 -24.60 6.61
C ASN A 331 14.39 -24.46 5.42
N VAL A 332 14.90 -24.62 4.20
CA VAL A 332 14.06 -24.54 2.99
C VAL A 332 13.41 -25.90 2.73
N ILE A 333 12.11 -25.98 2.97
CA ILE A 333 11.28 -27.18 2.81
C ILE A 333 10.91 -27.34 1.34
N ASN A 334 11.02 -28.56 0.82
CA ASN A 334 10.57 -28.88 -0.53
C ASN A 334 9.06 -28.67 -0.67
N ALA A 335 8.66 -27.85 -1.64
CA ALA A 335 7.26 -27.71 -2.02
C ALA A 335 6.70 -29.06 -2.54
N PRO A 336 5.36 -29.22 -2.57
CA PRO A 336 4.72 -30.40 -3.14
C PRO A 336 5.18 -30.67 -4.58
N THR A 337 5.02 -31.91 -5.04
CA THR A 337 5.28 -32.25 -6.44
C THR A 337 4.37 -31.41 -7.34
N PRO A 338 4.91 -30.73 -8.38
CA PRO A 338 4.10 -30.02 -9.33
C PRO A 338 3.06 -30.96 -9.97
N PRO A 339 1.81 -30.53 -10.15
CA PRO A 339 0.81 -31.36 -10.81
C PRO A 339 1.22 -31.63 -12.26
N THR A 340 0.70 -32.69 -12.88
CA THR A 340 0.83 -32.91 -14.34
C THR A 340 -0.23 -32.14 -15.11
N GLU A 341 -1.43 -31.99 -14.53
CA GLU A 341 -2.52 -31.20 -15.09
C GLU A 341 -2.20 -29.69 -15.06
N ARG A 342 -2.69 -28.96 -16.07
CA ARG A 342 -2.51 -27.52 -16.25
C ARG A 342 -3.87 -26.83 -16.27
N SER A 343 -4.45 -26.63 -15.09
CA SER A 343 -5.78 -26.05 -14.91
C SER A 343 -5.85 -25.23 -13.62
N ASP A 344 -6.85 -24.34 -13.54
CA ASP A 344 -7.12 -23.60 -12.31
C ASP A 344 -7.45 -24.51 -11.12
N ALA A 345 -8.07 -25.65 -11.37
CA ALA A 345 -8.35 -26.65 -10.35
C ALA A 345 -7.05 -27.30 -9.84
N ALA A 346 -6.17 -27.71 -10.75
CA ALA A 346 -4.86 -28.26 -10.41
C ALA A 346 -4.00 -27.24 -9.63
N ARG A 347 -4.01 -25.97 -10.04
CA ARG A 347 -3.33 -24.88 -9.33
C ARG A 347 -3.87 -24.69 -7.91
N ARG A 348 -5.20 -24.68 -7.73
CA ARG A 348 -5.82 -24.57 -6.40
C ARG A 348 -5.45 -25.75 -5.51
N ALA A 349 -5.54 -26.97 -6.04
CA ALA A 349 -5.19 -28.19 -5.31
C ALA A 349 -3.70 -28.21 -4.90
N TYR A 350 -2.80 -27.74 -5.76
CA TYR A 350 -1.39 -27.58 -5.42
C TYR A 350 -1.19 -26.58 -4.29
N LEU A 351 -1.84 -25.41 -4.34
CA LEU A 351 -1.75 -24.40 -3.28
C LEU A 351 -2.38 -24.88 -1.96
N ASP A 352 -3.42 -25.71 -2.01
CA ASP A 352 -3.97 -26.37 -0.82
C ASP A 352 -2.93 -27.29 -0.17
N GLN A 353 -2.18 -28.05 -0.95
CA GLN A 353 -1.06 -28.88 -0.44
C GLN A 353 0.07 -28.01 0.14
N VAL A 354 0.41 -26.89 -0.48
CA VAL A 354 1.41 -25.94 0.07
C VAL A 354 0.94 -25.40 1.42
N LYS A 355 -0.35 -25.05 1.54
CA LYS A 355 -0.95 -24.59 2.80
C LYS A 355 -0.85 -25.67 3.89
N GLU A 356 -1.25 -26.90 3.59
CA GLU A 356 -1.15 -28.01 4.55
C GLU A 356 0.29 -28.29 4.97
N LEU A 357 1.23 -28.22 4.04
CA LEU A 357 2.66 -28.37 4.34
C LEU A 357 3.17 -27.22 5.22
N LYS A 358 2.75 -25.99 4.94
CA LYS A 358 3.06 -24.79 5.73
C LYS A 358 2.58 -24.94 7.17
N GLU A 359 1.32 -25.33 7.36
CA GLU A 359 0.72 -25.51 8.68
C GLU A 359 1.42 -26.62 9.48
N ARG A 360 1.68 -27.77 8.85
CA ARG A 360 2.37 -28.91 9.51
C ARG A 360 3.79 -28.60 9.96
N ASN A 361 4.51 -27.72 9.27
CA ASN A 361 5.92 -27.43 9.55
C ASN A 361 6.15 -26.08 10.24
N ASN A 362 5.07 -25.36 10.60
CA ASN A 362 5.15 -23.98 11.07
C ASN A 362 6.07 -23.12 10.19
N ALA A 363 5.86 -23.23 8.88
CA ALA A 363 6.71 -22.61 7.87
C ALA A 363 6.09 -21.29 7.37
N TYR A 364 6.94 -20.49 6.74
CA TYR A 364 6.54 -19.35 5.93
C TYR A 364 6.51 -19.78 4.47
N ALA A 365 5.39 -19.58 3.76
CA ALA A 365 5.27 -19.95 2.36
C ALA A 365 5.28 -18.70 1.47
N LEU A 366 6.17 -18.71 0.48
CA LEU A 366 6.39 -17.61 -0.45
C LEU A 366 6.25 -18.12 -1.89
N GLU A 367 5.33 -17.52 -2.63
CA GLU A 367 5.14 -17.71 -4.06
C GLU A 367 5.85 -16.58 -4.82
N ILE A 368 6.71 -16.96 -5.76
CA ILE A 368 7.54 -16.03 -6.53
C ILE A 368 6.88 -15.70 -7.87
N HIS A 369 6.73 -14.41 -8.15
CA HIS A 369 6.18 -13.87 -9.40
C HIS A 369 7.06 -12.76 -9.99
N PHE A 370 6.85 -12.48 -11.27
CA PHE A 370 7.25 -11.23 -11.89
C PHE A 370 6.01 -10.52 -12.42
N ASP A 371 5.74 -9.31 -11.92
CA ASP A 371 4.60 -8.55 -12.38
C ASP A 371 4.70 -8.28 -13.89
N SER A 372 3.58 -7.93 -14.48
CA SER A 372 3.46 -7.50 -15.88
C SER A 372 4.56 -6.50 -16.28
N PRO A 373 4.90 -6.37 -17.57
CA PRO A 373 6.00 -5.51 -18.02
C PRO A 373 5.95 -4.04 -17.52
N ASN A 374 4.74 -3.53 -17.26
CA ASN A 374 4.49 -2.18 -16.74
C ASN A 374 4.09 -2.16 -15.26
N GLY A 375 4.22 -3.31 -14.59
CA GLY A 375 3.91 -3.53 -13.20
C GLY A 375 4.99 -2.98 -12.26
N ARG A 376 5.00 -3.47 -11.03
CA ARG A 376 5.98 -3.05 -10.02
C ARG A 376 6.34 -4.20 -9.07
N PRO A 377 7.53 -4.17 -8.44
CA PRO A 377 7.83 -5.11 -7.39
C PRO A 377 6.99 -4.84 -6.13
N GLY A 378 6.83 -5.87 -5.30
CA GLY A 378 6.27 -5.72 -3.97
C GLY A 378 5.66 -6.99 -3.40
N ILE A 379 5.29 -6.92 -2.13
CA ILE A 379 4.64 -8.00 -1.41
C ILE A 379 3.12 -7.87 -1.45
N ILE A 380 2.45 -8.97 -1.76
CA ILE A 380 1.02 -9.18 -1.51
C ILE A 380 0.94 -10.16 -0.33
N ALA A 381 0.49 -9.65 0.81
CA ALA A 381 0.54 -10.38 2.07
C ALA A 381 -0.29 -11.68 2.03
N GLY A 382 0.30 -12.77 2.54
CA GLY A 382 -0.38 -14.04 2.73
C GLY A 382 -1.36 -13.98 3.91
N ALA A 383 -2.49 -13.29 3.75
CA ALA A 383 -3.49 -13.14 4.80
C ALA A 383 -4.91 -13.35 4.24
N LYS A 384 -5.85 -13.74 5.10
CA LYS A 384 -7.30 -13.69 4.78
C LYS A 384 -7.85 -12.25 4.69
N TYR A 385 -6.99 -11.27 4.42
CA TYR A 385 -7.26 -9.83 4.36
C TYR A 385 -8.19 -9.33 5.46
N GLU A 386 -8.04 -9.92 6.65
CA GLU A 386 -8.79 -9.55 7.84
C GLU A 386 -8.07 -8.38 8.53
N PRO A 387 -8.78 -7.28 8.86
CA PRO A 387 -8.17 -6.09 9.46
C PRO A 387 -7.49 -6.31 10.82
N SER A 388 -7.73 -7.46 11.48
CA SER A 388 -7.10 -7.79 12.76
C SER A 388 -5.60 -8.08 12.63
N GLY A 389 -5.09 -8.35 11.42
CA GLY A 389 -3.70 -8.76 11.20
C GLY A 389 -3.35 -10.14 11.75
N LYS A 390 -4.35 -10.89 12.23
CA LYS A 390 -4.21 -12.25 12.80
C LYS A 390 -3.46 -13.22 11.88
N TYR A 391 -3.57 -13.01 10.56
CA TYR A 391 -2.94 -13.85 9.54
C TYR A 391 -1.70 -13.23 8.90
N LEU A 392 -1.34 -12.00 9.27
CA LEU A 392 -0.21 -11.29 8.68
C LEU A 392 1.08 -11.69 9.41
N SER A 393 2.10 -12.09 8.64
CA SER A 393 3.42 -12.42 9.18
C SER A 393 4.31 -11.21 9.28
N ILE A 394 5.13 -11.17 10.34
CA ILE A 394 6.22 -10.19 10.44
C ILE A 394 7.26 -10.37 9.32
N MET A 395 7.34 -11.57 8.72
CA MET A 395 8.17 -11.82 7.54
C MET A 395 7.63 -11.11 6.28
N ASP A 396 6.30 -10.99 6.14
CA ASP A 396 5.68 -10.19 5.07
C ASP A 396 6.08 -8.72 5.19
N VAL A 397 6.01 -8.20 6.41
CA VAL A 397 6.39 -6.81 6.74
C VAL A 397 7.86 -6.56 6.43
N ALA A 398 8.73 -7.50 6.80
CA ALA A 398 10.16 -7.39 6.54
C ALA A 398 10.46 -7.36 5.04
N LEU A 399 9.89 -8.30 4.27
CA LEU A 399 10.03 -8.32 2.82
C LEU A 399 9.43 -7.07 2.16
N ALA A 400 8.29 -6.59 2.66
CA ALA A 400 7.62 -5.40 2.14
C ALA A 400 8.43 -4.11 2.31
N LYS A 401 9.21 -3.98 3.39
CA LYS A 401 10.14 -2.85 3.56
C LYS A 401 11.23 -2.84 2.50
N GLU A 402 11.68 -4.02 2.11
CA GLU A 402 12.72 -4.15 1.09
C GLU A 402 12.09 -4.00 -0.30
N PHE A 403 11.10 -4.80 -0.69
CA PHE A 403 10.59 -4.85 -2.07
C PHE A 403 9.48 -3.85 -2.38
N GLY A 404 8.92 -3.20 -1.36
CA GLY A 404 7.67 -2.45 -1.46
C GLY A 404 6.45 -3.33 -1.13
N ALA A 405 5.29 -2.70 -1.01
CA ALA A 405 4.04 -3.37 -0.68
C ALA A 405 2.93 -3.02 -1.67
N PHE A 406 2.11 -4.01 -1.98
CA PHE A 406 0.77 -3.79 -2.47
C PHE A 406 -0.17 -3.43 -1.31
N PRO A 407 -1.29 -2.72 -1.58
CA PRO A 407 -2.32 -2.50 -0.58
C PRO A 407 -2.68 -3.80 0.12
N PHE A 408 -3.04 -3.75 1.41
CA PHE A 408 -3.31 -4.97 2.17
C PHE A 408 -4.39 -5.82 1.51
N ASN A 409 -5.39 -5.19 0.91
CA ASN A 409 -6.51 -5.83 0.22
C ASN A 409 -6.31 -5.93 -1.32
N HIS A 410 -5.05 -5.97 -1.76
CA HIS A 410 -4.75 -6.00 -3.19
C HIS A 410 -5.29 -7.29 -3.84
N ARG A 411 -6.23 -7.10 -4.77
CA ARG A 411 -6.88 -8.18 -5.54
C ARG A 411 -7.47 -9.24 -4.60
N ASP A 412 -8.25 -8.79 -3.62
CA ASP A 412 -9.00 -9.66 -2.70
C ASP A 412 -9.61 -10.85 -3.47
N SER A 413 -9.26 -12.09 -3.07
CA SER A 413 -9.55 -13.38 -3.73
C SER A 413 -8.42 -14.01 -4.57
N LEU A 414 -7.19 -13.50 -4.51
CA LEU A 414 -6.06 -14.27 -5.04
C LEU A 414 -5.91 -15.60 -4.29
N SER A 415 -5.64 -16.65 -5.07
CA SER A 415 -5.70 -18.03 -4.58
C SER A 415 -4.62 -18.35 -3.54
N ALA A 416 -3.43 -17.79 -3.67
CA ALA A 416 -2.32 -18.01 -2.74
C ALA A 416 -2.48 -17.19 -1.44
N PRO A 417 -2.70 -15.86 -1.48
CA PRO A 417 -2.95 -15.07 -0.27
C PRO A 417 -4.10 -15.56 0.59
N SER A 418 -5.22 -15.97 -0.02
CA SER A 418 -6.36 -16.55 0.70
C SER A 418 -6.04 -17.85 1.47
N ARG A 419 -4.93 -18.51 1.13
CA ARG A 419 -4.38 -19.70 1.79
C ARG A 419 -3.26 -19.37 2.78
N GLY A 420 -2.97 -18.09 3.01
CA GLY A 420 -1.86 -17.65 3.85
C GLY A 420 -0.48 -17.87 3.22
N ILE A 421 -0.42 -17.88 1.88
CA ILE A 421 0.82 -17.96 1.09
C ILE A 421 1.08 -16.56 0.54
N THR A 422 2.24 -16.00 0.84
CA THR A 422 2.61 -14.65 0.41
C THR A 422 3.06 -14.66 -1.03
N ILE A 423 2.67 -13.66 -1.82
CA ILE A 423 3.23 -13.45 -3.16
C ILE A 423 4.29 -12.35 -3.09
N LEU A 424 5.45 -12.62 -3.66
CA LEU A 424 6.47 -11.62 -3.97
C LEU A 424 6.52 -11.40 -5.48
N GLU A 425 6.10 -10.22 -5.91
CA GLU A 425 6.43 -9.67 -7.22
C GLU A 425 7.86 -9.15 -7.18
N VAL A 426 8.81 -9.90 -7.73
CA VAL A 426 10.24 -9.62 -7.58
C VAL A 426 10.65 -8.35 -8.31
N SER A 427 10.12 -8.18 -9.53
CA SER A 427 10.36 -7.10 -10.47
C SER A 427 9.31 -7.19 -11.60
N PRO A 428 9.09 -6.14 -12.40
CA PRO A 428 8.39 -6.28 -13.67
C PRO A 428 9.18 -7.21 -14.60
N LEU A 429 8.47 -8.06 -15.35
CA LEU A 429 9.04 -8.84 -16.45
C LEU A 429 9.24 -7.94 -17.68
N ASN A 430 10.15 -6.98 -17.56
CA ASN A 430 10.48 -6.02 -18.61
C ASN A 430 11.23 -6.67 -19.78
N SER A 431 11.49 -5.91 -20.84
CA SER A 431 12.15 -6.40 -22.06
C SER A 431 13.51 -7.04 -21.80
N THR A 432 14.33 -6.43 -20.95
CA THR A 432 15.66 -6.95 -20.60
C THR A 432 15.56 -8.33 -19.95
N LEU A 433 14.76 -8.46 -18.90
CA LEU A 433 14.60 -9.73 -18.20
C LEU A 433 13.93 -10.79 -19.09
N THR A 434 12.94 -10.39 -19.88
CA THR A 434 12.28 -11.27 -20.86
C THR A 434 13.30 -11.86 -21.84
N ASN A 435 14.18 -11.02 -22.41
CA ASN A 435 15.20 -11.46 -23.36
C ASN A 435 16.26 -12.36 -22.71
N ILE A 436 16.67 -12.06 -21.48
CA ILE A 436 17.64 -12.91 -20.75
C ILE A 436 17.02 -14.29 -20.48
N THR A 437 15.76 -14.35 -20.07
CA THR A 437 15.04 -15.61 -19.86
C THR A 437 14.90 -16.40 -21.16
N LEU A 438 14.49 -15.75 -22.26
CA LEU A 438 14.38 -16.40 -23.56
C LEU A 438 15.73 -16.96 -24.05
N ASN A 439 16.80 -16.16 -23.93
CA ASN A 439 18.15 -16.59 -24.32
C ASN A 439 18.64 -17.77 -23.47
N ALA A 440 18.32 -17.79 -22.17
CA ALA A 440 18.63 -18.91 -21.29
C ALA A 440 17.93 -20.19 -21.73
N VAL A 441 16.64 -20.11 -22.11
CA VAL A 441 15.89 -21.26 -22.62
C VAL A 441 16.47 -21.76 -23.94
N ASN A 442 16.71 -20.86 -24.90
CA ASN A 442 17.20 -21.22 -26.23
C ASN A 442 18.61 -21.82 -26.21
N SER A 443 19.47 -21.35 -25.30
CA SER A 443 20.85 -21.84 -25.18
C SER A 443 20.99 -23.02 -24.21
N GLY A 444 20.00 -23.26 -23.35
CA GLY A 444 20.12 -24.15 -22.20
C GLY A 444 21.04 -23.63 -21.09
N ASN A 445 21.64 -22.44 -21.24
CA ASN A 445 22.52 -21.83 -20.24
C ASN A 445 21.76 -20.81 -19.40
N TYR A 446 21.40 -21.20 -18.18
CA TYR A 446 20.66 -20.36 -17.23
C TYR A 446 21.55 -19.49 -16.34
N GLN A 447 22.89 -19.58 -16.45
CA GLN A 447 23.78 -18.81 -15.56
C GLN A 447 23.57 -17.28 -15.65
N PRO A 448 23.46 -16.67 -16.85
CA PRO A 448 23.22 -15.22 -16.95
C PRO A 448 21.90 -14.78 -16.27
N LEU A 449 20.86 -15.62 -16.36
CA LEU A 449 19.60 -15.37 -15.67
C LEU A 449 19.79 -15.46 -14.15
N ARG A 450 20.50 -16.50 -13.65
CA ARG A 450 20.80 -16.65 -12.22
C ARG A 450 21.59 -15.46 -11.67
N ASP A 451 22.57 -14.95 -12.43
CA ASP A 451 23.38 -13.81 -12.01
C ASP A 451 22.54 -12.54 -11.84
N VAL A 452 21.59 -12.29 -12.75
CA VAL A 452 20.64 -11.17 -12.63
C VAL A 452 19.65 -11.34 -11.48
N LEU A 453 19.30 -12.58 -11.14
CA LEU A 453 18.34 -12.89 -10.08
C LEU A 453 18.96 -12.89 -8.68
N LEU A 454 20.26 -13.14 -8.57
CA LEU A 454 20.99 -13.25 -7.30
C LEU A 454 20.83 -12.04 -6.37
N PRO A 455 20.92 -10.78 -6.83
CA PRO A 455 20.72 -9.62 -5.96
C PRO A 455 19.32 -9.58 -5.32
N PHE A 456 18.28 -10.07 -6.00
CA PHE A 456 16.93 -10.13 -5.43
C PHE A 456 16.86 -11.18 -4.31
N ALA A 457 17.45 -12.35 -4.50
CA ALA A 457 17.51 -13.38 -3.47
C ALA A 457 18.27 -12.88 -2.22
N GLN A 458 19.40 -12.21 -2.41
CA GLN A 458 20.18 -11.61 -1.32
C GLN A 458 19.41 -10.51 -0.59
N ARG A 459 18.63 -9.69 -1.31
CA ARG A 459 17.74 -8.70 -0.72
C ARG A 459 16.63 -9.33 0.12
N ALA A 460 16.04 -10.45 -0.33
CA ALA A 460 15.06 -11.19 0.45
C ALA A 460 15.67 -11.80 1.72
N VAL A 461 16.86 -12.40 1.62
CA VAL A 461 17.62 -12.89 2.79
C VAL A 461 17.89 -11.76 3.78
N LYS A 462 18.37 -10.61 3.31
CA LYS A 462 18.61 -9.42 4.13
C LYS A 462 17.33 -9.02 4.88
N ALA A 463 16.20 -8.94 4.17
CA ALA A 463 14.90 -8.61 4.75
C ALA A 463 14.54 -9.58 5.89
N LEU A 464 14.54 -10.88 5.58
CA LEU A 464 14.09 -11.91 6.50
C LEU A 464 14.99 -12.03 7.75
N ASN A 465 16.29 -11.79 7.62
CA ASN A 465 17.22 -11.80 8.74
C ASN A 465 16.95 -10.67 9.76
N THR A 466 16.21 -9.62 9.39
CA THR A 466 15.82 -8.56 10.35
C THR A 466 14.81 -9.05 11.39
N VAL A 467 14.07 -10.12 11.11
CA VAL A 467 12.97 -10.63 11.96
C VAL A 467 13.16 -12.08 12.37
N ALA A 468 13.98 -12.83 11.64
CA ALA A 468 14.45 -14.16 12.00
C ALA A 468 15.98 -14.22 11.80
N PRO A 469 16.78 -13.55 12.66
CA PRO A 469 18.24 -13.64 12.55
C PRO A 469 18.71 -15.08 12.78
N GLY A 470 19.78 -15.49 12.10
CA GLY A 470 20.46 -16.75 12.41
C GLY A 470 21.12 -16.70 13.78
N ALA A 471 21.39 -17.86 14.38
CA ALA A 471 22.34 -17.91 15.49
C ALA A 471 23.67 -17.34 14.99
N ASN A 472 24.19 -16.30 15.67
CA ASN A 472 25.52 -15.77 15.38
C ASN A 472 26.52 -16.93 15.33
N THR A 473 27.16 -17.15 14.18
CA THR A 473 28.46 -17.81 14.18
C THR A 473 29.36 -16.95 15.05
N ALA A 474 29.83 -17.58 16.13
CA ALA A 474 30.52 -16.93 17.22
C ALA A 474 31.65 -16.00 16.75
N SER A 475 31.75 -14.87 17.43
CA SER A 475 32.94 -14.04 17.48
C SER A 475 34.19 -14.93 17.61
N ASN A 476 35.14 -14.79 16.69
CA ASN A 476 36.54 -15.10 16.95
C ASN A 476 37.04 -14.16 18.05
N GLY A 477 36.72 -14.50 19.29
CA GLY A 477 37.30 -13.93 20.49
C GLY A 477 38.43 -14.82 20.95
N THR A 478 39.61 -14.62 20.37
CA THR A 478 40.87 -15.17 20.88
C THR A 478 41.07 -14.62 22.30
N LYS A 479 40.72 -15.40 23.32
CA LYS A 479 41.17 -15.13 24.69
C LYS A 479 42.56 -15.72 24.85
N LYS A 480 43.53 -14.82 25.02
CA LYS A 480 44.78 -15.11 25.72
C LYS A 480 44.46 -15.64 27.12
N SER A 481 45.04 -16.79 27.45
CA SER A 481 45.61 -17.12 28.76
C SER A 481 46.69 -18.15 28.53
#